data_AF-A0A922ZRV6-F1
#
_entry.id   AF-A0A922ZRV6-F1
#
_cell.length_a   1.000
_cell.length_b   1.000
_cell.length_c   1.000
_cell.angle_alpha   90.00
_cell.angle_beta   90.00
_cell.angle_gamma   90.00
#
_symmetry.space_group_name_H-M   'P 1'
#
loop_
_entity.id
_entity.type
_entity.pdbx_description
1 polymer ?
#
loop_
_entity_poly.entity_id
_entity_poly.type
_entity_poly.pdbx_seq_one_letter_code
_entity_poly.pdbx_strand_id
1 'polypeptide(L)'
;MDEIKVSEQSKQLVNKSLMERGVDENVQQMINKPQMDPTGVNATDSEYLEAIIKMINDGKLNLYAPDTLIKTAIYEALDYQSKGLADINAVNLLGDLRQMKKLYDSGDKESFQIQNLIQHIRNTKQRIEDKCGDVYII
;
A
#
# COMPACT_ATOMS: atom_id res chain seq x y z
N MET A 1 31.96 47.47 -2.18
CA MET A 1 31.28 46.18 -2.31
C MET A 1 31.36 45.83 -3.78
N ASP A 2 32.41 45.12 -4.18
CA ASP A 2 32.60 44.75 -5.58
C ASP A 2 31.79 43.49 -5.89
N GLU A 3 30.84 43.62 -6.79
CA GLU A 3 30.09 42.51 -7.36
C GLU A 3 31.06 41.54 -8.04
N ILE A 4 31.08 40.29 -7.57
CA ILE A 4 31.77 39.19 -8.22
C ILE A 4 31.06 38.95 -9.56
N LYS A 5 31.58 39.56 -10.63
CA LYS A 5 31.13 39.29 -12.00
C LYS A 5 31.58 37.89 -12.39
N VAL A 6 30.71 36.91 -12.14
CA VAL A 6 30.85 35.55 -12.66
C VAL A 6 30.93 35.65 -14.18
N SER A 7 32.07 35.26 -14.76
CA SER A 7 32.29 35.34 -16.20
C SER A 7 31.30 34.44 -16.95
N GLU A 8 30.92 34.84 -18.17
CA GLU A 8 30.06 34.04 -19.07
C GLU A 8 30.63 32.62 -19.28
N GLN A 9 31.95 32.48 -19.27
CA GLN A 9 32.63 31.17 -19.33
C GLN A 9 32.36 30.31 -18.09
N SER A 10 32.34 30.90 -16.89
CA SER A 10 31.98 30.18 -15.66
C SER A 10 30.51 29.74 -15.66
N LYS A 11 29.59 30.55 -16.20
CA LYS A 11 28.18 30.16 -16.37
C LYS A 11 28.02 29.03 -17.38
N GLN A 12 28.76 29.07 -18.48
CA GLN A 12 28.77 28.01 -19.50
C GLN A 12 29.38 26.70 -18.97
N LEU A 13 30.43 26.77 -18.15
CA LEU A 13 31.05 25.59 -17.53
C LEU A 13 30.13 24.94 -16.50
N VAL A 14 29.38 25.73 -15.71
CA VAL A 14 28.40 25.20 -14.75
C VAL A 14 27.18 24.62 -15.47
N ASN A 15 26.64 25.27 -16.50
CA ASN A 15 25.53 24.73 -17.29
C ASN A 15 25.92 23.46 -18.05
N LYS A 16 27.14 23.40 -18.61
CA LYS A 16 27.64 22.20 -19.28
C LYS A 16 27.87 21.06 -18.28
N SER A 17 28.44 21.35 -17.11
CA SER A 17 28.64 20.38 -16.02
C SER A 17 27.32 19.82 -15.45
N LEU A 18 26.28 20.64 -15.34
CA LEU A 18 24.98 20.23 -14.83
C LEU A 18 24.11 19.52 -15.87
N MET A 19 24.25 19.85 -17.16
CA MET A 19 23.53 19.17 -18.25
C MET A 19 24.23 17.90 -18.77
N GLU A 20 25.55 17.76 -18.60
CA GLU A 20 26.29 16.53 -18.94
C GLU A 20 26.19 15.44 -17.87
N ARG A 21 25.71 15.76 -16.67
CA ARG A 21 25.13 14.76 -15.77
C ARG A 21 23.73 14.43 -16.25
N GLY A 22 23.64 13.90 -17.46
CA GLY A 22 22.45 13.17 -17.90
C GLY A 22 22.08 12.24 -16.76
N VAL A 23 20.84 12.34 -16.29
CA VAL A 23 20.36 11.46 -15.23
C VAL A 23 20.65 10.06 -15.72
N ASP A 24 21.62 9.40 -15.07
CA ASP A 24 22.11 8.12 -15.54
C ASP A 24 20.89 7.21 -15.63
N GLU A 25 20.56 6.78 -16.83
CA GLU A 25 19.34 6.00 -17.07
C GLU A 25 19.35 4.74 -16.19
N ASN A 26 20.53 4.22 -15.84
CA ASN A 26 20.67 3.12 -14.89
C ASN A 26 20.31 3.53 -13.47
N VAL A 27 20.66 4.75 -13.04
CA VAL A 27 20.26 5.30 -11.72
C VAL A 27 18.76 5.58 -11.69
N GLN A 28 18.18 6.13 -12.77
CA GLN A 28 16.74 6.33 -12.88
C GLN A 28 15.98 5.00 -12.87
N GLN A 29 16.48 3.99 -13.59
CA GLN A 29 15.93 2.63 -13.58
C GLN A 29 16.08 1.94 -12.23
N MET A 30 17.16 2.20 -11.48
CA MET A 30 17.32 1.71 -10.11
C MET A 30 16.34 2.37 -9.13
N ILE A 31 16.09 3.67 -9.28
CA ILE A 31 15.12 4.41 -8.44
C ILE A 31 13.68 3.98 -8.74
N ASN A 32 13.38 3.68 -10.01
CA ASN A 32 12.03 3.30 -10.45
C ASN A 32 11.68 1.83 -10.22
N LYS A 33 12.63 1.00 -9.76
CA LYS A 33 12.35 -0.40 -9.42
C LYS A 33 11.90 -0.46 -7.96
N PRO A 34 10.75 -1.11 -7.67
CA PRO A 34 10.37 -1.41 -6.31
C PRO A 34 11.53 -2.13 -5.63
N GLN A 35 11.90 -1.72 -4.42
CA GLN A 35 12.84 -2.48 -3.62
C GLN A 35 12.20 -3.86 -3.39
N MET A 36 12.79 -4.88 -4.01
CA MET A 36 12.42 -6.27 -3.81
C MET A 36 13.04 -6.77 -2.52
N ASP A 37 12.26 -7.53 -1.76
CA ASP A 37 12.79 -8.20 -0.58
C ASP A 37 13.71 -9.37 -0.98
N PRO A 38 15.00 -9.39 -0.60
CA PRO A 38 15.88 -10.52 -0.86
C PRO A 38 15.45 -11.82 -0.15
N THR A 39 14.53 -11.76 0.85
CA THR A 39 13.91 -12.96 1.43
C THR A 39 12.66 -13.46 0.71
N GLY A 40 12.16 -12.71 -0.27
CA GLY A 40 10.93 -13.01 -1.00
C GLY A 40 9.66 -12.80 -0.15
N VAL A 41 8.50 -12.73 -0.80
CA VAL A 41 7.22 -12.69 -0.09
C VAL A 41 7.02 -14.00 0.66
N ASN A 42 6.76 -13.92 1.97
CA ASN A 42 6.38 -15.09 2.77
C ASN A 42 5.19 -15.79 2.11
N ALA A 43 5.25 -17.10 1.90
CA ALA A 43 4.20 -17.87 1.24
C ALA A 43 2.80 -17.58 1.83
N THR A 44 2.72 -17.37 3.15
CA THR A 44 1.49 -17.01 3.85
C THR A 44 0.92 -15.67 3.39
N ASP A 45 1.77 -14.66 3.16
CA ASP A 45 1.32 -13.33 2.74
C ASP A 45 0.95 -13.32 1.26
N SER A 46 1.67 -14.09 0.42
CA SER A 46 1.28 -14.32 -0.97
C SER A 46 -0.09 -14.99 -1.10
N GLU A 47 -0.34 -16.04 -0.31
CA GLU A 47 -1.65 -16.71 -0.28
C GLU A 47 -2.76 -15.76 0.19
N TYR A 48 -2.48 -14.95 1.22
CA TYR A 48 -3.41 -13.96 1.73
C TYR A 48 -3.75 -12.89 0.69
N LEU A 49 -2.73 -12.34 0.03
CA LEU A 49 -2.88 -11.37 -1.05
C LEU A 49 -3.75 -11.94 -2.18
N GLU A 50 -3.40 -13.12 -2.68
CA GLU A 50 -4.12 -13.77 -3.79
C GLU A 50 -5.58 -14.08 -3.41
N ALA A 51 -5.84 -14.51 -2.17
CA ALA A 51 -7.20 -14.73 -1.68
C ALA A 51 -8.04 -13.45 -1.69
N ILE A 52 -7.50 -12.34 -1.19
CA ILE A 52 -8.19 -11.05 -1.18
C ILE A 52 -8.43 -10.55 -2.60
N ILE A 53 -7.40 -10.58 -3.45
CA ILE A 53 -7.52 -10.12 -4.84
C ILE A 53 -8.58 -10.93 -5.58
N LYS A 54 -8.62 -12.24 -5.36
CA LYS A 54 -9.69 -13.09 -5.88
C LYS A 54 -11.07 -12.67 -5.39
N MET A 55 -11.24 -12.41 -4.09
CA MET A 55 -12.53 -11.94 -3.55
C MET A 55 -12.98 -10.61 -4.15
N ILE A 56 -12.04 -9.69 -4.41
CA ILE A 56 -12.31 -8.42 -5.10
C ILE A 56 -12.74 -8.68 -6.54
N ASN A 57 -11.99 -9.49 -7.28
CA ASN A 57 -12.24 -9.77 -8.69
C ASN A 57 -13.53 -10.59 -8.90
N ASP A 58 -13.87 -11.49 -7.98
CA ASP A 58 -15.11 -12.27 -7.97
C ASP A 58 -16.34 -11.42 -7.56
N GLY A 59 -16.15 -10.15 -7.17
CA GLY A 59 -17.21 -9.26 -6.71
C GLY A 59 -17.76 -9.59 -5.31
N LYS A 60 -17.11 -10.49 -4.56
CA LYS A 60 -17.49 -10.83 -3.18
C LYS A 60 -17.13 -9.73 -2.20
N LEU A 61 -16.06 -8.99 -2.47
CA LEU A 61 -15.60 -7.87 -1.68
C LEU A 61 -15.62 -6.60 -2.54
N ASN A 62 -16.49 -5.66 -2.20
CA ASN A 62 -16.56 -4.37 -2.87
C ASN A 62 -15.79 -3.32 -2.06
N LEU A 63 -14.72 -2.80 -2.67
CA LEU A 63 -13.81 -1.84 -2.05
C LEU A 63 -14.44 -0.47 -1.70
N TYR A 64 -15.68 -0.22 -2.12
CA TYR A 64 -16.42 1.01 -1.86
C TYR A 64 -17.68 0.79 -1.00
N ALA A 65 -17.91 -0.44 -0.54
CA ALA A 65 -19.09 -0.82 0.22
C ALA A 65 -18.66 -1.58 1.50
N PRO A 66 -18.58 -0.88 2.66
CA PRO A 66 -18.09 -1.47 3.93
C PRO A 66 -18.87 -2.69 4.41
N ASP A 67 -20.15 -2.76 4.11
CA ASP A 67 -21.04 -3.89 4.37
C ASP A 67 -20.55 -5.19 3.74
N THR A 68 -19.87 -5.12 2.58
CA THR A 68 -19.31 -6.32 1.92
C THR A 68 -18.10 -6.91 2.65
N LEU A 69 -17.47 -6.16 3.55
CA LEU A 69 -16.37 -6.66 4.37
C LEU A 69 -16.87 -7.36 5.65
N ILE A 70 -18.11 -7.12 6.06
CA ILE A 70 -18.65 -7.47 7.36
C ILE A 70 -19.46 -8.79 7.30
N LYS A 71 -19.17 -9.72 8.23
CA LYS A 71 -20.00 -10.91 8.46
C LYS A 71 -21.25 -10.52 9.23
N THR A 72 -22.36 -10.30 8.52
CA THR A 72 -23.64 -9.82 9.11
C THR A 72 -24.09 -10.63 10.33
N ALA A 73 -23.96 -11.95 10.30
CA ALA A 73 -24.39 -12.81 11.41
C ALA A 73 -23.62 -12.52 12.72
N ILE A 74 -22.33 -12.20 12.62
CA ILE A 74 -21.49 -11.89 13.78
C ILE A 74 -21.71 -10.44 14.19
N TYR A 75 -21.76 -9.54 13.21
CA TYR A 75 -22.02 -8.12 13.43
C TYR A 75 -23.34 -7.89 14.18
N GLU A 76 -24.42 -8.57 13.79
CA GLU A 76 -25.73 -8.36 14.42
C GLU A 76 -25.77 -8.77 15.89
N ALA A 77 -24.91 -9.71 16.30
CA ALA A 77 -24.77 -10.14 17.68
C ALA A 77 -23.95 -9.18 18.55
N LEU A 78 -23.30 -8.18 17.95
CA LEU A 78 -22.51 -7.19 18.68
C LEU A 78 -23.37 -6.16 19.40
N ASP A 79 -22.86 -5.67 20.52
CA ASP A 79 -23.41 -4.51 21.20
C ASP A 79 -23.15 -3.23 20.38
N TYR A 80 -23.91 -2.17 20.67
CA TYR A 80 -23.87 -0.93 19.91
C TYR A 80 -22.46 -0.31 19.81
N GLN A 81 -21.67 -0.41 20.89
CA GLN A 81 -20.32 0.13 20.89
C GLN A 81 -19.38 -0.67 19.97
N SER A 82 -19.46 -2.01 20.01
CA SER A 82 -18.67 -2.87 19.13
C SER A 82 -19.07 -2.74 17.66
N LYS A 83 -20.38 -2.56 17.36
CA LYS A 83 -20.86 -2.26 16.01
C LYS A 83 -20.20 -0.99 15.46
N GLY A 84 -20.26 0.11 16.21
CA GLY A 84 -19.63 1.38 15.79
C GLY A 84 -18.11 1.27 15.62
N LEU A 85 -17.44 0.47 16.45
CA LEU A 85 -16.02 0.19 16.29
C LEU A 85 -15.73 -0.60 15.01
N ALA A 86 -16.52 -1.64 14.72
CA ALA A 86 -16.39 -2.43 13.51
C ALA A 86 -16.60 -1.57 12.25
N ASP A 87 -17.60 -0.69 12.23
CA ASP A 87 -17.89 0.18 11.08
C ASP A 87 -16.72 1.12 10.74
N ILE A 88 -16.17 1.80 11.76
CA ILE A 88 -15.04 2.72 11.57
C ILE A 88 -13.82 1.96 11.04
N ASN A 89 -13.55 0.77 11.58
CA ASN A 89 -12.39 -0.01 11.16
C ASN A 89 -12.60 -0.66 9.79
N ALA A 90 -13.84 -1.00 9.41
CA ALA A 90 -14.16 -1.47 8.07
C ALA A 90 -13.77 -0.42 7.01
N VAL A 91 -14.09 0.85 7.25
CA VAL A 91 -13.72 1.96 6.35
C VAL A 91 -12.19 2.08 6.21
N ASN A 92 -11.46 1.95 7.31
CA ASN A 92 -9.99 2.00 7.31
C ASN A 92 -9.39 0.82 6.55
N LEU A 93 -9.84 -0.40 6.86
CA LEU A 93 -9.40 -1.62 6.18
C LEU A 93 -9.67 -1.55 4.66
N LEU A 94 -10.84 -1.05 4.25
CA LEU A 94 -11.12 -0.82 2.83
C LEU A 94 -10.15 0.18 2.18
N GLY A 95 -9.68 1.18 2.91
CA GLY A 95 -8.61 2.08 2.47
C GLY A 95 -7.32 1.33 2.15
N ASP A 96 -6.88 0.49 3.07
CA ASP A 96 -5.67 -0.32 2.91
C ASP A 96 -5.82 -1.34 1.77
N LEU A 97 -6.97 -2.01 1.68
CA LEU A 97 -7.27 -2.96 0.61
C LEU A 97 -7.26 -2.30 -0.78
N ARG A 98 -7.74 -1.05 -0.90
CA ARG A 98 -7.64 -0.27 -2.14
C ARG A 98 -6.20 0.03 -2.51
N GLN A 99 -5.38 0.42 -1.54
CA GLN A 99 -3.96 0.66 -1.79
C GLN A 99 -3.26 -0.64 -2.21
N MET A 100 -3.61 -1.77 -1.59
CA MET A 100 -3.08 -3.08 -1.93
C MET A 100 -3.46 -3.48 -3.36
N LYS A 101 -4.73 -3.33 -3.74
CA LYS A 101 -5.20 -3.59 -5.11
C LYS A 101 -4.48 -2.71 -6.13
N LYS A 102 -4.27 -1.42 -5.82
CA LYS A 102 -3.53 -0.50 -6.69
C LYS A 102 -2.09 -0.97 -6.93
N LEU A 103 -1.39 -1.37 -5.86
CA LEU A 103 -0.02 -1.90 -5.97
C LEU A 103 0.03 -3.24 -6.71
N TYR A 104 -0.99 -4.09 -6.52
CA TYR A 104 -1.10 -5.35 -7.24
C TYR A 104 -1.25 -5.12 -8.75
N ASP A 105 -2.11 -4.15 -9.12
CA ASP A 105 -2.39 -3.80 -10.51
C ASP A 105 -1.23 -3.08 -11.20
N SER A 106 -0.37 -2.37 -10.46
CA SER A 106 0.87 -1.80 -11.00
C SER A 106 1.96 -2.83 -11.26
N GLY A 107 1.77 -4.09 -10.84
CA GLY A 107 2.75 -5.16 -10.98
C GLY A 107 3.72 -5.27 -9.80
N ASP A 108 3.52 -4.49 -8.72
CA ASP A 108 4.41 -4.43 -7.55
C ASP A 108 4.12 -5.52 -6.51
N LYS A 109 3.72 -6.70 -6.97
CA LYS A 109 3.20 -7.82 -6.15
C LYS A 109 4.16 -8.30 -5.06
N GLU A 110 5.46 -8.16 -5.31
CA GLU A 110 6.53 -8.63 -4.40
C GLU A 110 7.25 -7.47 -3.69
N SER A 111 6.69 -6.26 -3.76
CA SER A 111 7.30 -5.10 -3.11
C SER A 111 7.16 -5.15 -1.59
N PHE A 112 8.14 -4.59 -0.88
CA PHE A 112 8.04 -4.34 0.56
C PHE A 112 6.78 -3.55 0.94
N GLN A 113 6.29 -2.70 0.03
CA GLN A 113 5.09 -1.91 0.28
C GLN A 113 3.86 -2.81 0.41
N ILE A 114 3.70 -3.80 -0.47
CA ILE A 114 2.61 -4.78 -0.37
C ILE A 114 2.74 -5.64 0.88
N GLN A 115 3.95 -6.12 1.20
CA GLN A 115 4.17 -6.95 2.39
C GLN A 115 3.79 -6.21 3.68
N ASN A 116 4.25 -4.97 3.83
CA ASN A 116 3.92 -4.13 4.98
C ASN A 116 2.42 -3.86 5.08
N LEU A 117 1.75 -3.68 3.94
CA LEU A 117 0.32 -3.44 3.89
C LEU A 117 -0.49 -4.68 4.27
N ILE A 118 -0.09 -5.87 3.80
CA ILE A 118 -0.68 -7.15 4.21
C ILE A 118 -0.56 -7.33 5.72
N GLN A 119 0.64 -7.12 6.27
CA GLN A 119 0.87 -7.26 7.70
C GLN A 119 0.04 -6.25 8.51
N HIS A 120 -0.06 -5.01 8.02
CA HIS A 120 -0.90 -3.99 8.63
C HIS A 120 -2.38 -4.40 8.66
N ILE A 121 -2.93 -4.86 7.54
CA ILE A 121 -4.32 -5.34 7.42
C ILE A 121 -4.57 -6.48 8.40
N ARG A 122 -3.70 -7.49 8.43
CA ARG A 122 -3.82 -8.65 9.32
C ARG A 122 -3.78 -8.25 10.80
N ASN A 123 -2.85 -7.37 11.17
CA ASN A 123 -2.72 -6.88 12.55
C ASN A 123 -3.94 -6.04 12.97
N THR A 124 -4.41 -5.17 12.07
CA THR A 124 -5.60 -4.34 12.31
C THR A 124 -6.84 -5.22 12.46
N LYS A 125 -7.02 -6.22 11.60
CA LYS A 125 -8.07 -7.22 11.71
C LYS A 125 -8.04 -7.92 13.06
N GLN A 126 -6.92 -8.57 13.39
CA GLN A 126 -6.79 -9.34 14.64
C GLN A 126 -7.13 -8.49 15.87
N ARG A 127 -6.59 -7.28 15.95
CA ARG A 127 -6.83 -6.37 17.09
C ARG A 127 -8.30 -6.01 17.29
N ILE A 128 -9.08 -5.94 16.20
CA ILE A 128 -10.51 -5.68 16.28
C ILE A 128 -11.28 -6.96 16.61
N GLU A 129 -10.90 -8.07 16.01
CA GLU A 129 -11.56 -9.36 16.27
C GLU A 129 -11.35 -9.87 17.70
N ASP A 130 -10.23 -9.52 18.33
CA ASP A 130 -9.99 -9.75 19.76
C ASP A 130 -11.04 -9.05 20.65
N LYS A 131 -11.72 -8.02 20.14
CA LYS A 131 -12.73 -7.23 20.87
C LYS A 131 -14.16 -7.50 20.41
N CYS A 132 -14.33 -7.72 19.11
CA CYS A 132 -15.64 -7.77 18.45
C CYS A 132 -15.95 -9.14 17.84
N GLY A 133 -15.12 -10.16 18.08
CA GLY A 133 -15.24 -11.45 17.39
C GLY A 133 -14.85 -11.36 15.92
N ASP A 134 -14.88 -12.50 15.23
CA ASP A 134 -14.49 -12.66 13.82
C ASP A 134 -15.46 -11.93 12.86
N VAL A 135 -15.45 -10.60 12.86
CA VAL A 135 -16.47 -9.77 12.20
C VAL A 135 -16.16 -9.54 10.71
N TYR A 136 -14.95 -9.80 10.23
CA TYR A 136 -14.56 -9.53 8.85
C TYR A 136 -14.39 -10.80 8.01
N ILE A 137 -14.64 -10.72 6.71
CA ILE A 137 -14.55 -11.87 5.78
C ILE A 137 -13.14 -12.18 5.27
N ILE A 138 -12.16 -11.33 5.59
CA ILE A 138 -10.76 -11.42 5.16
C ILE A 138 -9.84 -12.02 6.23
#